data_AF-A0A6J8ELJ0-F1
#
_entry.id   AF-A0A6J8ELJ0-F1
#
_cell.length_a   1.000
_cell.length_b   1.000
_cell.length_c   1.000
_cell.angle_alpha   90.00
_cell.angle_beta   90.00
_cell.angle_gamma   90.00
#
_symmetry.space_group_name_H-M   'P 1'
#
loop_
_entity.id
_entity.type
_entity.pdbx_description
1 polymer ?
#
loop_
_entity_poly.entity_id
_entity_poly.type
_entity_poly.pdbx_seq_one_letter_code
_entity_poly.pdbx_strand_id
1 'polypeptide(L)'
;MLKGAGLHGENGSDPETLISLFKTYILPVLTYGLEVRVSTGKHLDLVQQQQHKRWIKQFLSLNVNVADPAVYILSGLLPLEAEIDIKIITLFGNITRSERSSIEWQLAERQLQIKTYSSNSWFIELKKICAKYEILDLLQYLENPLPKIKWKKMITTKIHKYWEDAITSKMKGYSTLRYLKDEYDIGKTYPLLKTASANKTEIKKNIFVY
;
A
#
# COMPACT_ATOMS: atom_id res chain seq x y z
N MET A 1 -1.00 -18.67 14.56
CA MET A 1 -1.80 -18.34 15.76
C MET A 1 -1.59 -16.86 16.09
N LEU A 2 -2.63 -16.01 15.98
CA LEU A 2 -2.57 -14.54 16.17
C LEU A 2 -2.71 -14.14 17.66
N LYS A 3 -1.89 -14.72 18.55
CA LYS A 3 -2.08 -14.58 20.01
C LYS A 3 -1.58 -13.27 20.63
N GLY A 4 -1.01 -12.34 19.84
CA GLY A 4 -0.38 -11.11 20.34
C GLY A 4 -0.98 -9.79 19.85
N ALA A 5 -1.89 -9.81 18.87
CA ALA A 5 -2.45 -8.60 18.29
C ALA A 5 -3.20 -7.79 19.36
N GLY A 6 -2.75 -6.55 19.63
CA GLY A 6 -3.41 -5.66 20.60
C GLY A 6 -3.02 -5.85 22.07
N LEU A 7 -2.00 -6.65 22.40
CA LEU A 7 -1.50 -6.76 23.79
C LEU A 7 -0.43 -5.70 24.07
N HIS A 8 -0.85 -4.44 24.15
CA HIS A 8 0.01 -3.35 24.65
C HIS A 8 -0.38 -3.10 26.12
N GLY A 9 0.54 -3.32 27.05
CA GLY A 9 0.30 -3.13 28.50
C GLY A 9 0.03 -1.67 28.85
N GLU A 10 -0.26 -1.39 30.13
CA GLU A 10 -0.64 -0.07 30.69
C GLU A 10 0.28 1.12 30.33
N ASN A 11 1.46 0.88 29.74
CA ASN A 11 2.46 1.89 29.34
C ASN A 11 2.85 1.87 27.84
N GLY A 12 2.22 1.03 26.99
CA GLY A 12 2.52 0.94 25.56
C GLY A 12 1.54 1.74 24.70
N SER A 13 2.03 2.40 23.64
CA SER A 13 1.15 3.04 22.65
C SER A 13 0.26 2.00 21.95
N ASP A 14 -1.01 2.29 21.75
CA ASP A 14 -1.92 1.37 21.10
C ASP A 14 -1.50 1.11 19.62
N PRO A 15 -1.77 -0.09 19.07
CA PRO A 15 -1.35 -0.44 17.72
C PRO A 15 -1.89 0.49 16.62
N GLU A 16 -3.08 1.07 16.82
CA GLU A 16 -3.69 2.00 15.87
C GLU A 16 -2.89 3.32 15.81
N THR A 17 -2.52 3.86 16.97
CA THR A 17 -1.60 5.01 17.08
C THR A 17 -0.25 4.71 16.47
N LEU A 18 0.36 3.54 16.75
CA LEU A 18 1.64 3.16 16.15
C LEU A 18 1.58 3.07 14.62
N ILE A 19 0.50 2.51 14.07
CA ILE A 19 0.26 2.49 12.62
C ILE A 19 0.09 3.90 12.08
N SER A 20 -0.62 4.78 12.79
CA SER A 20 -0.81 6.18 12.39
C SER A 20 0.52 6.94 12.36
N LEU A 21 1.37 6.78 13.39
CA LEU A 21 2.72 7.33 13.43
C LEU A 21 3.59 6.80 12.29
N PHE A 22 3.51 5.50 12.02
CA PHE A 22 4.22 4.88 10.90
C PHE A 22 3.81 5.49 9.55
N LYS A 23 2.51 5.60 9.28
CA LYS A 23 1.96 6.23 8.06
C LYS A 23 2.41 7.68 7.92
N THR A 24 2.45 8.42 9.02
CA THR A 24 2.68 9.87 9.02
C THR A 24 4.15 10.23 8.90
N TYR A 25 5.04 9.52 9.59
CA TYR A 25 6.44 9.91 9.72
C TYR A 25 7.43 8.95 9.04
N ILE A 26 7.20 7.65 9.13
CA ILE A 26 8.18 6.65 8.67
C ILE A 26 7.98 6.33 7.19
N LEU A 27 6.74 6.08 6.78
CA LEU A 27 6.40 5.69 5.42
C LEU A 27 6.80 6.76 4.37
N PRO A 28 6.62 8.08 4.61
CA PRO A 28 7.06 9.10 3.66
C PRO A 28 8.58 9.09 3.46
N VAL A 29 9.36 8.89 4.54
CA VAL A 29 10.82 8.81 4.50
C VAL A 29 11.27 7.54 3.77
N LEU A 30 10.64 6.40 4.08
CA LEU A 30 10.96 5.11 3.46
C LEU A 30 10.74 5.11 1.95
N THR A 31 9.73 5.86 1.49
CA THR A 31 9.33 5.91 0.08
C THR A 31 9.88 7.12 -0.67
N TYR A 32 10.62 8.00 -0.01
CA TYR A 32 11.10 9.24 -0.60
C TYR A 32 12.08 8.97 -1.76
N GLY A 33 11.81 9.54 -2.94
CA GLY A 33 12.66 9.43 -4.12
C GLY A 33 12.55 8.11 -4.89
N LEU A 34 11.81 7.13 -4.35
CA LEU A 34 11.55 5.85 -5.03
C LEU A 34 10.59 6.02 -6.21
N GLU A 35 9.84 7.12 -6.26
CA GLU A 35 9.00 7.48 -7.40
C GLU A 35 9.80 7.90 -8.63
N VAL A 36 11.03 8.40 -8.44
CA VAL A 36 11.93 8.79 -9.54
C VAL A 36 12.80 7.61 -9.94
N ARG A 37 13.35 6.90 -8.95
CA ARG A 37 14.11 5.67 -9.17
C ARG A 37 13.19 4.49 -8.97
N VAL A 38 12.52 4.04 -10.04
CA VAL A 38 11.69 2.83 -10.00
C VAL A 38 12.57 1.66 -9.54
N SER A 39 12.47 1.32 -8.26
CA SER A 39 13.26 0.27 -7.64
C SER A 39 12.57 -1.05 -7.91
N THR A 40 12.97 -1.74 -8.97
CA THR A 40 12.44 -3.07 -9.28
C THR A 40 13.36 -4.18 -8.79
N GLY A 41 12.77 -5.34 -8.49
CA GLY A 41 13.50 -6.57 -8.17
C GLY A 41 13.93 -6.72 -6.71
N LYS A 42 15.00 -7.50 -6.51
CA LYS A 42 15.40 -8.07 -5.21
C LYS A 42 15.58 -7.04 -4.08
N HIS A 43 16.00 -5.82 -4.40
CA HIS A 43 16.21 -4.78 -3.41
C HIS A 43 14.89 -4.25 -2.83
N LEU A 44 13.87 -4.06 -3.67
CA LEU A 44 12.55 -3.65 -3.18
C LEU A 44 11.90 -4.77 -2.36
N ASP A 45 12.05 -6.01 -2.81
CA ASP A 45 11.59 -7.17 -2.05
C ASP A 45 12.24 -7.24 -0.67
N LEU A 46 13.53 -6.94 -0.58
CA LEU A 46 14.26 -6.92 0.69
C LEU A 46 13.71 -5.85 1.63
N VAL A 47 13.52 -4.62 1.16
CA VAL A 47 12.94 -3.52 1.97
C VAL A 47 11.51 -3.86 2.41
N GLN A 48 10.70 -4.40 1.49
CA GLN A 48 9.32 -4.78 1.79
C GLN A 48 9.26 -5.91 2.83
N GLN A 49 10.05 -6.97 2.65
CA GLN A 49 10.01 -8.15 3.52
C GLN A 49 10.71 -7.93 4.86
N GLN A 50 11.90 -7.34 4.85
CA GLN A 50 12.76 -7.27 6.04
C GLN A 50 12.52 -6.04 6.91
N GLN A 51 12.06 -4.93 6.34
CA GLN A 51 11.85 -3.68 7.07
C GLN A 51 10.36 -3.40 7.23
N HIS A 52 9.66 -3.12 6.12
CA HIS A 52 8.26 -2.68 6.15
C HIS A 52 7.34 -3.66 6.89
N LYS A 53 7.26 -4.92 6.44
CA LYS A 53 6.42 -5.93 7.09
C LYS A 53 6.86 -6.26 8.51
N ARG A 54 8.17 -6.29 8.75
CA ARG A 54 8.72 -6.60 10.08
C ARG A 54 8.31 -5.54 11.10
N TRP A 55 8.39 -4.27 10.75
CA TRP A 55 7.94 -3.17 11.62
C TRP A 55 6.44 -3.25 11.88
N ILE A 56 5.62 -3.51 10.86
CA ILE A 56 4.17 -3.67 11.07
C ILE A 56 3.88 -4.86 11.98
N LYS A 57 4.55 -6.01 11.78
CA LYS A 57 4.42 -7.16 12.68
C LYS A 57 4.81 -6.77 14.13
N GLN A 58 5.86 -5.97 14.32
CA GLN A 58 6.26 -5.49 15.65
C GLN A 58 5.24 -4.53 16.28
N PHE A 59 4.73 -3.56 15.53
CA PHE A 59 3.67 -2.64 16.00
C PHE A 59 2.38 -3.36 16.37
N LEU A 60 2.09 -4.45 15.66
CA LEU A 60 0.94 -5.30 15.95
C LEU A 60 1.26 -6.39 17.00
N SER A 61 2.47 -6.42 17.57
CA SER A 61 2.94 -7.47 18.49
C SER A 61 2.72 -8.90 17.95
N LEU A 62 2.85 -9.07 16.64
CA LEU A 62 2.71 -10.33 15.92
C LEU A 62 4.04 -11.08 15.86
N ASN A 63 3.96 -12.40 15.83
CA ASN A 63 5.13 -13.24 15.55
C ASN A 63 5.64 -13.00 14.12
N VAL A 64 6.96 -13.07 13.91
CA VAL A 64 7.60 -12.94 12.60
C VAL A 64 7.05 -13.91 11.55
N ASN A 65 6.61 -15.08 11.98
CA ASN A 65 6.05 -16.15 11.13
C ASN A 65 4.56 -15.95 10.79
N VAL A 66 3.92 -14.87 11.26
CA VAL A 66 2.53 -14.58 10.89
C VAL A 66 2.45 -14.34 9.38
N ALA A 67 1.44 -14.94 8.76
CA ALA A 67 1.17 -14.84 7.34
C ALA A 67 0.97 -13.38 6.92
N ASP A 68 1.62 -12.98 5.83
CA ASP A 68 1.60 -11.58 5.37
C ASP A 68 0.20 -11.01 5.10
N PRO A 69 -0.78 -11.76 4.53
CA PRO A 69 -2.14 -11.25 4.36
C PRO A 69 -2.75 -10.76 5.69
N ALA A 70 -2.52 -11.50 6.79
CA ALA A 70 -3.03 -11.13 8.11
C ALA A 70 -2.46 -9.79 8.60
N VAL A 71 -1.20 -9.49 8.29
CA VAL A 71 -0.56 -8.22 8.66
C VAL A 71 -1.26 -7.05 7.97
N TYR A 72 -1.57 -7.19 6.69
CA TYR A 72 -2.24 -6.15 5.92
C TYR A 72 -3.69 -5.96 6.35
N ILE A 73 -4.44 -7.04 6.58
CA ILE A 73 -5.83 -6.96 7.04
C ILE A 73 -5.92 -6.32 8.43
N LEU A 74 -5.02 -6.70 9.35
CA LEU A 74 -5.01 -6.13 10.69
C LEU A 74 -4.67 -4.63 10.66
N SER A 75 -3.64 -4.26 9.89
CA SER A 75 -3.17 -2.87 9.87
C SER A 75 -3.95 -1.92 8.98
N GLY A 76 -4.66 -2.43 7.96
CA GLY A 76 -5.23 -1.63 6.89
C GLY A 76 -4.17 -0.86 6.08
N LEU A 77 -2.90 -1.26 6.14
CA LEU A 77 -1.81 -0.64 5.38
C LEU A 77 -1.72 -1.27 3.99
N LEU A 78 -1.33 -0.48 3.00
CA LEU A 78 -0.94 -0.99 1.70
C LEU A 78 0.44 -1.68 1.77
N PRO A 79 0.72 -2.62 0.86
CA PRO A 79 2.08 -3.06 0.59
C PRO A 79 2.96 -1.88 0.13
N LEU A 80 4.25 -1.92 0.47
CA LEU A 80 5.19 -0.84 0.15
C LEU A 80 5.27 -0.58 -1.35
N GLU A 81 5.24 -1.64 -2.15
CA GLU A 81 5.17 -1.54 -3.62
C GLU A 81 3.99 -0.68 -4.08
N ALA A 82 2.81 -0.85 -3.47
CA ALA A 82 1.62 -0.07 -3.82
C ALA A 82 1.78 1.41 -3.47
N GLU A 83 2.41 1.71 -2.32
CA GLU A 83 2.70 3.09 -1.90
C GLU A 83 3.66 3.78 -2.87
N ILE A 84 4.66 3.06 -3.37
CA ILE A 84 5.59 3.56 -4.39
C ILE A 84 4.86 3.75 -5.73
N ASP A 85 4.07 2.77 -6.15
CA ASP A 85 3.28 2.84 -7.39
C ASP A 85 2.35 4.07 -7.38
N ILE A 86 1.66 4.33 -6.26
CA ILE A 86 0.82 5.54 -6.07
C ILE A 86 1.66 6.80 -6.32
N LYS A 87 2.87 6.88 -5.77
CA LYS A 87 3.74 8.06 -5.95
C LYS A 87 4.23 8.20 -7.40
N ILE A 88 4.62 7.11 -8.05
CA ILE A 88 5.04 7.09 -9.46
C ILE A 88 3.92 7.63 -10.36
N ILE A 89 2.70 7.10 -10.20
CA ILE A 89 1.56 7.52 -11.02
C ILE A 89 1.11 8.95 -10.65
N THR A 90 1.25 9.35 -9.38
CA THR A 90 0.99 10.73 -8.95
C THR A 90 1.96 11.71 -9.59
N LEU A 91 3.25 11.36 -9.65
CA LEU A 91 4.27 12.14 -10.35
C LEU A 91 3.92 12.30 -11.83
N PHE A 92 3.53 11.22 -12.51
CA PHE A 92 3.06 11.29 -13.89
C PHE A 92 1.86 12.25 -14.05
N GLY A 93 0.85 12.16 -13.18
CA GLY A 93 -0.27 13.08 -13.23
C GLY A 93 0.11 14.54 -13.04
N ASN A 94 1.17 14.83 -12.28
CA ASN A 94 1.69 16.19 -12.18
C ASN A 94 2.29 16.63 -13.51
N ILE A 95 3.08 15.77 -14.16
CA ILE A 95 3.63 16.03 -15.50
C ILE A 95 2.52 16.30 -16.52
N THR A 96 1.42 15.53 -16.50
CA THR A 96 0.33 15.75 -17.47
C THR A 96 -0.37 17.10 -17.30
N ARG A 97 -0.32 17.70 -16.11
CA ARG A 97 -0.90 19.01 -15.82
C ARG A 97 0.11 20.16 -15.92
N SER A 98 1.38 19.87 -16.19
CA SER A 98 2.40 20.88 -16.46
C SER A 98 2.18 21.54 -17.82
N GLU A 99 2.80 22.70 -18.03
CA GLU A 99 2.79 23.38 -19.33
C GLU A 99 3.45 22.51 -20.40
N ARG A 100 2.94 22.53 -21.63
CA ARG A 100 3.52 21.77 -22.75
C ARG A 100 4.94 22.21 -23.14
N SER A 101 5.32 23.42 -22.77
CA SER A 101 6.67 23.97 -22.89
C SER A 101 7.66 23.37 -21.89
N SER A 102 7.17 22.70 -20.84
CA SER A 102 8.03 22.12 -19.80
C SER A 102 8.80 20.92 -20.33
N ILE A 103 10.04 20.77 -19.84
CA ILE A 103 10.93 19.67 -20.24
C ILE A 103 10.31 18.33 -19.88
N GLU A 104 9.67 18.22 -18.72
CA GLU A 104 9.02 17.01 -18.25
C GLU A 104 7.88 16.58 -19.17
N TRP A 105 7.07 17.54 -19.64
CA TRP A 105 5.96 17.26 -20.54
C TRP A 105 6.47 16.79 -21.91
N GLN A 106 7.43 17.52 -22.50
CA GLN A 106 8.03 17.17 -23.80
C GLN A 106 8.74 15.81 -23.74
N LEU A 107 9.43 15.54 -22.63
CA LEU A 107 10.07 14.25 -22.40
C LEU A 107 9.03 13.13 -22.30
N ALA A 108 7.93 13.35 -21.57
CA ALA A 108 6.86 12.37 -21.45
C ALA A 108 6.24 12.03 -22.81
N GLU A 109 5.86 13.05 -23.59
CA GLU A 109 5.30 12.86 -24.93
C GLU A 109 6.25 12.01 -25.80
N ARG A 110 7.50 12.45 -25.92
CA ARG A 110 8.51 11.77 -26.73
C ARG A 110 8.75 10.34 -26.27
N GLN A 111 8.95 10.11 -24.98
CA GLN A 111 9.29 8.77 -24.47
C GLN A 111 8.11 7.81 -24.58
N LEU A 112 6.88 8.28 -24.36
CA LEU A 112 5.69 7.44 -24.48
C LEU A 112 5.42 7.00 -25.92
N GLN A 113 5.75 7.83 -26.92
CA GLN A 113 5.60 7.50 -28.34
C GLN A 113 6.73 6.61 -28.87
N ILE A 114 7.98 6.87 -28.49
CA ILE A 114 9.14 6.23 -29.12
C ILE A 114 9.54 4.93 -28.42
N LYS A 115 9.41 4.84 -27.09
CA LYS A 115 9.95 3.69 -26.35
C LYS A 115 9.03 2.48 -26.43
N THR A 116 9.65 1.34 -26.73
CA THR A 116 9.04 0.00 -26.69
C THR A 116 9.06 -0.56 -25.26
N TYR A 117 8.20 -1.55 -24.98
CA TYR A 117 8.09 -2.20 -23.67
C TYR A 117 9.37 -2.89 -23.17
N SER A 118 10.33 -3.17 -24.06
CA SER A 118 11.64 -3.74 -23.71
C SER A 118 12.69 -2.69 -23.30
N SER A 119 12.39 -1.40 -23.44
CA SER A 119 13.34 -0.33 -23.12
C SER A 119 13.49 -0.14 -21.61
N ASN A 120 14.72 0.07 -21.15
CA ASN A 120 14.99 0.50 -19.77
C ASN A 120 14.73 2.01 -19.65
N SER A 121 13.49 2.37 -19.31
CA SER A 121 13.04 3.76 -19.18
C SER A 121 11.98 3.88 -18.10
N TRP A 122 12.02 4.97 -17.35
CA TRP A 122 11.01 5.28 -16.32
C TRP A 122 9.58 5.23 -16.87
N PHE A 123 9.36 5.75 -18.08
CA PHE A 123 8.04 5.75 -18.71
C PHE A 123 7.55 4.35 -19.12
N ILE A 124 8.47 3.41 -19.37
CA ILE A 124 8.12 2.02 -19.64
C ILE A 124 7.75 1.29 -18.35
N GLU A 125 8.47 1.55 -17.27
CA GLU A 125 8.09 1.05 -15.94
C GLU A 125 6.72 1.62 -15.51
N LEU A 126 6.48 2.92 -15.73
CA LEU A 126 5.16 3.52 -15.54
C LEU A 126 4.08 2.81 -16.38
N LYS A 127 4.34 2.51 -17.67
CA LYS A 127 3.39 1.74 -18.50
C LYS A 127 3.08 0.38 -17.89
N LYS A 128 4.08 -0.34 -17.37
CA LYS A 128 3.89 -1.64 -16.70
C LYS A 128 3.06 -1.51 -15.42
N ILE A 129 3.35 -0.51 -14.60
CA ILE A 129 2.61 -0.22 -13.36
C ILE A 129 1.16 0.14 -13.69
N CYS A 130 0.94 1.01 -14.66
CA CYS A 130 -0.40 1.39 -15.08
C CYS A 130 -1.18 0.21 -15.68
N ALA A 131 -0.53 -0.67 -16.44
CA ALA A 131 -1.14 -1.90 -16.94
C ALA A 131 -1.55 -2.84 -15.79
N LYS A 132 -0.70 -3.01 -14.76
CA LYS A 132 -1.02 -3.80 -13.55
C LYS A 132 -2.31 -3.33 -12.87
N TYR A 133 -2.59 -2.03 -12.87
CA TYR A 133 -3.78 -1.45 -12.26
C TYR A 133 -4.90 -1.10 -13.26
N GLU A 134 -4.81 -1.59 -14.50
CA GLU A 134 -5.78 -1.29 -15.57
C GLU A 134 -6.03 0.23 -15.77
N ILE A 135 -4.97 1.03 -15.66
CA ILE A 135 -4.95 2.44 -16.02
C ILE A 135 -4.40 2.51 -17.44
N LEU A 136 -5.29 2.61 -18.42
CA LEU A 136 -4.94 2.51 -19.83
C LEU A 136 -4.66 3.87 -20.46
N ASP A 137 -3.89 3.85 -21.54
CA ASP A 137 -3.60 5.00 -22.41
C ASP A 137 -3.01 6.25 -21.72
N LEU A 138 -1.72 6.16 -21.39
CA LEU A 138 -0.97 7.28 -20.81
C LEU A 138 -0.87 8.49 -21.75
N LEU A 139 -0.89 8.27 -23.08
CA LEU A 139 -0.84 9.37 -24.04
C LEU A 139 -2.14 10.17 -24.00
N GLN A 140 -3.29 9.50 -23.92
CA GLN A 140 -4.58 10.17 -23.75
C GLN A 140 -4.59 11.06 -22.49
N TYR A 141 -4.06 10.58 -21.37
CA TYR A 141 -3.98 11.38 -20.15
C TYR A 141 -2.97 12.53 -20.23
N LEU A 142 -1.93 12.41 -21.05
CA LEU A 142 -0.98 13.48 -21.29
C LEU A 142 -1.61 14.61 -22.14
N GLU A 143 -2.38 14.23 -23.16
CA GLU A 143 -3.07 15.18 -24.05
C GLU A 143 -4.28 15.85 -23.38
N ASN A 144 -5.04 15.06 -22.61
CA ASN A 144 -6.28 15.46 -21.95
C ASN A 144 -6.18 15.18 -20.43
N PRO A 145 -5.47 16.04 -19.69
CA PRO A 145 -5.19 15.80 -18.27
C PRO A 145 -6.45 15.86 -17.42
N LEU A 146 -6.59 14.88 -16.53
CA LEU A 146 -7.65 14.91 -15.52
C LEU A 146 -7.33 15.95 -14.41
N PRO A 147 -8.36 16.61 -13.86
CA PRO A 147 -8.21 17.41 -12.65
C PRO A 147 -7.61 16.60 -11.50
N LYS A 148 -6.76 17.24 -10.68
CA LYS A 148 -6.00 16.58 -9.58
C LYS A 148 -6.86 15.69 -8.69
N ILE A 149 -8.07 16.15 -8.33
CA ILE A 149 -9.01 15.40 -7.48
C ILE A 149 -9.51 14.13 -8.18
N LYS A 150 -9.91 14.25 -9.46
CA LYS A 150 -10.38 13.10 -10.26
C LYS A 150 -9.26 12.09 -10.49
N TRP A 151 -8.04 12.58 -10.79
CA TRP A 151 -6.84 11.77 -10.95
C TRP A 151 -6.52 10.97 -9.69
N LYS A 152 -6.45 11.64 -8.53
CA LYS A 152 -6.20 11.00 -7.24
C LYS A 152 -7.25 9.93 -6.94
N LYS A 153 -8.54 10.26 -7.10
CA LYS A 153 -9.64 9.31 -6.87
C LYS A 153 -9.51 8.07 -7.76
N MET A 154 -9.27 8.26 -9.05
CA MET A 154 -9.11 7.16 -10.00
C MET A 154 -7.98 6.21 -9.60
N ILE A 155 -6.81 6.75 -9.29
CA ILE A 155 -5.63 5.96 -8.88
C ILE A 155 -5.90 5.21 -7.59
N THR A 156 -6.37 5.92 -6.57
CA THR A 156 -6.68 5.31 -5.26
C THR A 156 -7.68 4.17 -5.43
N THR A 157 -8.77 4.37 -6.17
CA THR A 157 -9.77 3.31 -6.40
C THR A 157 -9.19 2.10 -7.14
N LYS A 158 -8.43 2.32 -8.22
CA LYS A 158 -7.86 1.22 -9.01
C LYS A 158 -6.81 0.42 -8.24
N ILE A 159 -5.92 1.10 -7.53
CA ILE A 159 -4.85 0.46 -6.75
C ILE A 159 -5.44 -0.26 -5.53
N HIS A 160 -6.37 0.38 -4.82
CA HIS A 160 -7.01 -0.24 -3.66
C HIS A 160 -7.72 -1.52 -4.05
N LYS A 161 -8.56 -1.47 -5.09
CA LYS A 161 -9.27 -2.64 -5.60
C LYS A 161 -8.32 -3.79 -5.94
N TYR A 162 -7.25 -3.51 -6.69
CA TYR A 162 -6.26 -4.53 -7.04
C TYR A 162 -5.67 -5.23 -5.80
N TRP A 163 -5.30 -4.45 -4.77
CA TRP A 163 -4.68 -5.00 -3.57
C TRP A 163 -5.68 -5.66 -2.62
N GLU A 164 -6.91 -5.15 -2.54
CA GLU A 164 -8.04 -5.82 -1.87
C GLU A 164 -8.25 -7.21 -2.46
N ASP A 165 -8.39 -7.31 -3.78
CA ASP A 165 -8.56 -8.59 -4.48
C ASP A 165 -7.33 -9.51 -4.29
N ALA A 166 -6.11 -8.96 -4.45
CA ALA A 166 -4.88 -9.74 -4.36
C ALA A 166 -4.62 -10.29 -2.94
N ILE A 167 -4.84 -9.49 -1.89
CA ILE A 167 -4.66 -9.92 -0.50
C ILE A 167 -5.77 -10.90 -0.11
N THR A 168 -7.02 -10.62 -0.46
CA THR A 168 -8.15 -11.50 -0.17
C THR A 168 -7.99 -12.86 -0.87
N SER A 169 -7.50 -12.87 -2.10
CA SER A 169 -7.14 -14.11 -2.81
C SER A 169 -6.05 -14.89 -2.07
N LYS A 170 -4.98 -14.22 -1.62
CA LYS A 170 -3.91 -14.84 -0.83
C LYS A 170 -4.40 -15.40 0.51
N MET A 171 -5.38 -14.78 1.17
CA MET A 171 -5.96 -15.29 2.42
C MET A 171 -6.55 -16.69 2.26
N LYS A 172 -7.20 -16.97 1.12
CA LYS A 172 -7.83 -18.28 0.85
C LYS A 172 -6.83 -19.43 0.91
N GLY A 173 -5.54 -19.16 0.69
CA GLY A 173 -4.45 -20.14 0.83
C GLY A 173 -4.10 -20.50 2.28
N TYR A 174 -4.62 -19.79 3.28
CA TYR A 174 -4.30 -20.02 4.69
C TYR A 174 -5.56 -20.40 5.49
N SER A 175 -5.71 -21.70 5.78
CA SER A 175 -6.84 -22.24 6.55
C SER A 175 -7.04 -21.56 7.91
N THR A 176 -5.94 -21.17 8.56
CA THR A 176 -5.96 -20.48 9.88
C THR A 176 -6.42 -19.03 9.81
N LEU A 177 -6.45 -18.39 8.64
CA LEU A 177 -6.96 -17.04 8.46
C LEU A 177 -8.47 -16.99 8.23
N ARG A 178 -9.15 -18.14 8.09
CA ARG A 178 -10.61 -18.23 7.99
C ARG A 178 -11.34 -17.59 9.19
N TYR A 179 -10.68 -17.50 10.34
CA TYR A 179 -11.22 -16.89 11.55
C TYR A 179 -11.10 -15.37 11.58
N LEU A 180 -10.29 -14.79 10.70
CA LEU A 180 -10.23 -13.35 10.46
C LEU A 180 -11.34 -13.03 9.45
N LYS A 181 -12.55 -12.82 9.97
CA LYS A 181 -13.78 -12.79 9.16
C LYS A 181 -13.95 -11.53 8.31
N ASP A 182 -13.22 -10.44 8.60
CA ASP A 182 -13.42 -9.19 7.87
C ASP A 182 -12.50 -9.07 6.67
N GLU A 183 -13.05 -8.43 5.63
CA GLU A 183 -12.36 -8.09 4.40
C GLU A 183 -11.25 -7.07 4.68
N TYR A 184 -10.21 -7.10 3.87
CA TYR A 184 -9.13 -6.13 3.93
C TYR A 184 -9.67 -4.74 3.54
N ASP A 185 -9.80 -3.84 4.51
CA ASP A 185 -10.24 -2.46 4.28
C ASP A 185 -9.03 -1.51 4.34
N ILE A 186 -8.60 -1.04 3.18
CA ILE A 186 -7.41 -0.19 3.07
C ILE A 186 -7.67 1.16 3.73
N GLY A 187 -6.79 1.53 4.66
CA GLY A 187 -6.85 2.76 5.42
C GLY A 187 -7.47 2.58 6.79
N LYS A 188 -8.18 1.47 7.06
CA LYS A 188 -8.81 1.21 8.36
C LYS A 188 -8.14 0.04 9.08
N THR A 189 -7.79 0.26 10.34
CA THR A 189 -7.30 -0.79 11.23
C THR A 189 -8.43 -1.73 11.60
N TYR A 190 -8.09 -3.00 11.77
CA TYR A 190 -9.06 -4.03 12.15
C TYR A 190 -9.59 -3.77 13.58
N PRO A 191 -10.89 -3.98 13.85
CA PRO A 191 -11.50 -3.66 15.16
C PRO A 191 -10.83 -4.30 16.38
N LEU A 192 -10.20 -5.48 16.22
CA LEU A 192 -9.41 -6.14 17.27
C LEU A 192 -8.24 -5.29 17.79
N LEU A 193 -7.73 -4.34 17.00
CA LEU A 193 -6.67 -3.45 17.44
C LEU A 193 -7.19 -2.28 18.28
N LYS A 194 -8.48 -1.95 18.17
CA LYS A 194 -9.14 -0.87 18.91
C LYS A 194 -9.53 -1.27 20.32
N THR A 195 -9.70 -2.57 20.56
CA THR A 195 -10.09 -3.15 21.86
C THR A 195 -8.90 -3.38 22.80
N ALA A 196 -7.67 -3.04 22.39
CA ALA A 196 -6.47 -3.14 23.20
C ALA A 196 -6.44 -2.21 24.43
N SER A 197 -7.25 -1.16 24.43
CA SER A 197 -7.48 -0.27 25.58
C SER A 197 -8.61 -0.76 26.50
N ALA A 198 -9.26 -1.88 26.16
CA ALA A 198 -10.38 -2.40 26.92
C ALA A 198 -9.93 -3.33 28.05
N ASN A 199 -10.40 -2.98 29.25
CA ASN A 199 -10.31 -3.70 30.51
C ASN A 199 -10.38 -5.24 30.31
N LYS A 200 -9.61 -6.03 31.08
CA LYS A 200 -9.51 -7.51 30.97
C LYS A 200 -10.88 -8.23 30.95
N THR A 201 -11.92 -7.59 31.46
CA THR A 201 -13.33 -8.01 31.44
C THR A 201 -14.00 -7.98 30.06
N GLU A 202 -13.64 -7.06 29.16
CA GLU A 202 -14.22 -6.98 27.80
C GLU A 202 -13.62 -8.01 26.85
N ILE A 203 -12.33 -8.33 27.02
CA ILE A 203 -11.68 -9.42 26.27
C ILE A 203 -12.36 -10.76 26.57
N LYS A 204 -12.82 -10.99 27.81
CA LYS A 204 -13.66 -12.17 28.12
C LYS A 204 -15.01 -12.11 27.40
N LYS A 205 -15.71 -10.97 27.37
CA LYS A 205 -17.00 -10.87 26.67
C LYS A 205 -16.90 -11.16 25.16
N ASN A 206 -15.84 -10.72 24.48
CA ASN A 206 -15.69 -10.97 23.05
C ASN A 206 -15.16 -12.39 22.70
N ILE A 207 -14.57 -13.10 23.67
CA ILE A 207 -14.14 -14.49 23.51
C ILE A 207 -15.26 -15.48 23.89
N PHE A 208 -16.25 -15.07 24.69
CA PHE A 208 -17.35 -15.92 25.19
C PHE A 208 -18.72 -15.68 24.51
N VAL A 209 -18.77 -15.06 23.33
CA VAL A 209 -19.95 -15.12 22.43
C VAL A 209 -19.70 -16.07 21.25
N TYR A 210 -18.91 -17.11 21.49
CA TYR A 210 -18.85 -18.32 20.67
C TYR A 210 -18.78 -19.55 21.56
#